data_AF-A0A847PLL7-F1
#
_entry.id   AF-A0A847PLL7-F1
#
_cell.length_a   1.000
_cell.length_b   1.000
_cell.length_c   1.000
_cell.angle_alpha   90.00
_cell.angle_beta   90.00
_cell.angle_gamma   90.00
#
_symmetry.space_group_name_H-M   'P 1'
#
loop_
_entity.id
_entity.type
_entity.pdbx_description
1 polymer ?
#
loop_
_entity_poly.entity_id
_entity_poly.type
_entity_poly.pdbx_seq_one_letter_code
_entity_poly.pdbx_strand_id
1 'polypeptide(L)'
;MLALISSPIVLISFCVLLGLLFGNIKIGRFSFSTSGALFVGIAVGWLIIRFAQTIEPNSDLFKTAQVVLSRNIIDKGYFDLFLILFIASVGLLAAKDVGRVIKKYGLKFIILGFLITFMGAAATYSFSILYQVENPYLYTGVYTGALTSSPGLGAALESVRPHSAKLLNRFSELNISEKERILHIMGFTEDLDINYIRSFSEEEKDTFLKNSEAAIGTGYAVGYPFGVIIVIFAMNFFPLIFKIDIEKEKILLSEELDVQKMDQSRKGDIKKIREV
;
A
#
# COMPACT_ATOMS: atom_id res chain seq x y z
N MET A 1 23.94 -19.01 6.35
CA MET A 1 23.71 -17.89 5.42
C MET A 1 22.25 -17.81 4.97
N LEU A 2 21.62 -18.89 4.46
CA LEU A 2 20.18 -18.91 4.10
C LEU A 2 19.21 -18.71 5.28
N ALA A 3 19.54 -19.20 6.48
CA ALA A 3 18.72 -18.95 7.68
C ALA A 3 18.64 -17.47 8.08
N LEU A 4 19.69 -16.68 7.76
CA LEU A 4 19.70 -15.24 8.00
C LEU A 4 18.82 -14.50 6.99
N ILE A 5 18.81 -14.97 5.74
CA ILE A 5 17.97 -14.45 4.63
C ILE A 5 16.50 -14.84 4.81
N SER A 6 16.21 -15.94 5.54
CA SER A 6 14.85 -16.39 5.85
C SER A 6 14.22 -15.66 7.04
N SER A 7 14.97 -14.82 7.77
CA SER A 7 14.41 -14.00 8.85
C SER A 7 13.67 -12.79 8.26
N PRO A 8 12.35 -12.63 8.50
CA PRO A 8 11.58 -11.51 7.93
C PRO A 8 12.16 -10.14 8.27
N ILE A 9 12.67 -9.97 9.50
CA ILE A 9 13.26 -8.70 9.96
C ILE A 9 14.55 -8.37 9.22
N VAL A 10 15.42 -9.37 9.01
CA VAL A 10 16.68 -9.18 8.27
C VAL A 10 16.38 -8.82 6.82
N LEU A 11 15.42 -9.52 6.21
CA LEU A 11 15.00 -9.26 4.84
C LEU A 11 14.42 -7.85 4.67
N ILE A 12 13.52 -7.44 5.56
CA ILE A 12 12.95 -6.09 5.57
C ILE A 12 14.06 -5.04 5.74
N SER A 13 14.96 -5.23 6.72
CA SER A 13 16.05 -4.28 6.98
C SER A 13 16.99 -4.14 5.78
N PHE A 14 17.29 -5.27 5.11
CA PHE A 14 18.08 -5.28 3.89
C PHE A 14 17.38 -4.56 2.73
N CYS A 15 16.09 -4.82 2.53
CA CYS A 15 15.30 -4.15 1.49
C CYS A 15 15.18 -2.64 1.74
N VAL A 16 15.02 -2.22 3.00
CA VAL A 16 14.99 -0.80 3.39
C VAL A 16 16.35 -0.15 3.14
N LEU A 17 17.45 -0.77 3.58
CA LEU A 17 18.80 -0.23 3.37
C LEU A 17 19.09 -0.04 1.88
N LEU A 18 18.94 -1.09 1.08
CA LEU A 18 19.13 -1.02 -0.37
C LEU A 18 18.14 -0.07 -1.04
N GLY A 19 16.90 -0.03 -0.55
CA GLY A 19 15.85 0.87 -0.99
C GLY A 19 16.20 2.34 -0.81
N LEU A 20 16.76 2.70 0.34
CA LEU A 20 17.22 4.06 0.63
C LEU A 20 18.44 4.42 -0.21
N LEU A 21 19.36 3.47 -0.43
CA LEU A 21 20.52 3.66 -1.32
C LEU A 21 20.08 3.89 -2.77
N PHE A 22 19.16 3.05 -3.28
CA PHE A 22 18.56 3.20 -4.60
C PHE A 22 17.73 4.48 -4.71
N GLY A 23 17.00 4.84 -3.65
CA GLY A 23 16.18 6.04 -3.55
C GLY A 23 16.96 7.35 -3.74
N ASN A 24 18.25 7.34 -3.37
CA ASN A 24 19.16 8.47 -3.51
C ASN A 24 19.73 8.64 -4.93
N ILE A 25 19.50 7.68 -5.84
CA ILE A 25 19.91 7.81 -7.24
C ILE A 25 19.08 8.93 -7.89
N LYS A 26 19.78 9.96 -8.38
CA LYS A 26 19.16 11.11 -9.05
C LYS A 26 19.33 10.99 -10.55
N ILE A 27 18.21 11.09 -11.27
CA ILE A 27 18.19 11.20 -12.74
C ILE A 27 17.70 12.62 -13.06
N GLY A 28 18.62 13.57 -13.20
CA GLY A 28 18.28 15.00 -13.34
C GLY A 28 17.58 15.55 -12.09
N ARG A 29 16.35 16.06 -12.25
CA ARG A 29 15.49 16.53 -11.14
C ARG A 29 14.70 15.40 -10.45
N PHE A 30 14.79 14.17 -10.98
CA PHE A 30 14.02 13.02 -10.49
C PHE A 30 14.82 12.23 -9.45
N SER A 31 14.17 11.85 -8.35
CA SER A 31 14.68 10.86 -7.39
C SER A 31 13.55 9.95 -6.92
N PHE A 32 13.87 8.67 -6.68
CA PHE A 32 12.90 7.69 -6.18
C PHE A 32 12.60 7.87 -4.68
N SER A 33 13.49 8.54 -3.93
CA SER A 33 13.31 8.86 -2.51
C SER A 33 12.92 7.62 -1.68
N THR A 34 12.08 7.76 -0.67
CA THR A 34 11.59 6.68 0.18
C THR A 34 10.87 5.56 -0.59
N SER A 35 10.31 5.85 -1.77
CA SER A 35 9.64 4.86 -2.62
C SER A 35 10.62 3.83 -3.20
N GLY A 36 11.93 4.09 -3.20
CA GLY A 36 12.96 3.11 -3.60
C GLY A 36 12.90 1.80 -2.81
N ALA A 37 12.48 1.83 -1.54
CA ALA A 37 12.29 0.64 -0.72
C ALA A 37 11.23 -0.32 -1.26
N LEU A 38 10.16 0.20 -1.87
CA LEU A 38 9.16 -0.67 -2.48
C LEU A 38 9.71 -1.36 -3.73
N PHE A 39 10.35 -0.61 -4.63
CA PHE A 39 10.92 -1.17 -5.87
C PHE A 39 11.95 -2.26 -5.58
N VAL A 40 12.82 -2.01 -4.60
CA VAL A 40 13.80 -3.00 -4.13
C VAL A 40 13.10 -4.18 -3.47
N GLY A 41 12.08 -3.96 -2.65
CA GLY A 41 11.30 -5.03 -2.03
C GLY A 41 10.64 -5.96 -3.06
N ILE A 42 10.04 -5.40 -4.11
CA ILE A 42 9.46 -6.17 -5.22
C ILE A 42 10.56 -6.95 -5.96
N ALA A 43 11.69 -6.31 -6.30
CA ALA A 43 12.78 -6.95 -7.02
C ALA A 43 13.41 -8.10 -6.22
N VAL A 44 13.68 -7.88 -4.93
CA VAL A 44 14.24 -8.90 -4.01
C VAL A 44 13.23 -10.02 -3.78
N GLY A 45 11.94 -9.70 -3.56
CA GLY A 45 10.88 -10.69 -3.39
C GLY A 45 10.73 -11.58 -4.64
N TRP A 46 10.74 -10.97 -5.83
CA TRP A 46 10.72 -11.70 -7.09
C TRP A 46 11.95 -12.61 -7.26
N LEU A 47 13.15 -12.13 -6.91
CA LEU A 47 14.39 -12.91 -6.98
C LEU A 47 14.34 -14.12 -6.03
N ILE A 48 13.84 -13.94 -4.81
CA ILE A 48 13.68 -15.02 -3.82
C ILE A 48 12.73 -16.10 -4.36
N ILE A 49 11.58 -15.72 -4.91
CA ILE A 49 10.61 -16.66 -5.48
C ILE A 49 11.22 -17.41 -6.67
N ARG A 50 11.88 -16.68 -7.58
CA ARG A 50 12.57 -17.27 -8.74
C ARG A 50 13.61 -18.29 -8.29
N PHE A 51 14.44 -17.91 -7.31
CA PHE A 51 15.47 -18.79 -6.77
C PHE A 51 14.86 -20.03 -6.11
N ALA A 52 13.78 -19.87 -5.34
CA ALA A 52 13.07 -20.98 -4.70
C ALA A 52 12.49 -21.99 -5.70
N GLN A 53 11.98 -21.53 -6.85
CA GLN A 53 11.46 -22.39 -7.92
C GLN A 53 12.54 -23.19 -8.65
N THR A 54 13.78 -22.69 -8.71
CA THR A 54 14.91 -23.38 -9.36
C THR A 54 15.60 -24.44 -8.49
N ILE A 55 15.25 -24.57 -7.21
CA ILE A 55 15.90 -25.52 -6.31
C ILE A 55 15.36 -26.93 -6.56
N GLU A 56 16.26 -27.87 -6.87
CA GLU A 56 15.92 -29.27 -7.12
C GLU A 56 15.35 -29.98 -5.86
N PRO A 57 14.41 -30.92 -6.04
CA PRO A 57 13.72 -31.66 -4.96
C PRO A 57 14.63 -32.40 -3.97
N ASN A 58 15.86 -32.70 -4.38
CA ASN A 58 16.78 -33.57 -3.66
C ASN A 58 17.83 -32.81 -2.82
N SER A 59 17.70 -31.49 -2.71
CA SER A 59 18.61 -30.65 -1.91
C SER A 59 18.05 -30.39 -0.51
N ASP A 60 18.92 -30.26 0.49
CA ASP A 60 18.53 -29.87 1.87
C ASP A 60 17.78 -28.52 1.92
N LEU A 61 17.92 -27.71 0.86
CA LEU A 61 17.29 -26.40 0.71
C LEU A 61 15.86 -26.46 0.15
N PHE A 62 15.42 -27.61 -0.38
CA PHE A 62 14.09 -27.76 -0.97
C PHE A 62 12.96 -27.59 0.04
N LYS A 63 13.14 -28.07 1.28
CA LYS A 63 12.17 -27.88 2.37
C LYS A 63 11.99 -26.40 2.69
N THR A 64 13.08 -25.63 2.72
CA THR A 64 13.05 -24.18 2.95
C THR A 64 12.42 -23.46 1.76
N ALA A 65 12.71 -23.88 0.53
CA ALA A 65 12.11 -23.33 -0.68
C ALA A 65 10.59 -23.54 -0.72
N GLN A 66 10.09 -24.73 -0.39
CA GLN A 66 8.66 -24.99 -0.28
C GLN A 66 7.98 -24.15 0.80
N VAL A 67 8.64 -23.94 1.96
CA VAL A 67 8.10 -23.07 3.02
C VAL A 67 7.98 -21.62 2.55
N VAL A 68 8.96 -21.12 1.80
CA VAL A 68 8.94 -19.76 1.23
C VAL A 68 7.88 -19.62 0.13
N LEU A 69 7.62 -20.67 -0.65
CA LEU A 69 6.59 -20.67 -1.69
C LEU A 69 5.16 -20.83 -1.14
N SER A 70 5.00 -21.53 -0.01
CA SER A 70 3.69 -21.80 0.62
C SER A 70 3.26 -20.74 1.63
N ARG A 71 4.15 -19.83 2.04
CA ARG A 71 3.86 -18.76 2.99
C ARG A 71 4.18 -17.40 2.38
N ASN A 72 3.52 -16.37 2.89
CA ASN A 72 3.93 -15.00 2.58
C ASN A 72 5.38 -14.79 3.07
N ILE A 73 6.21 -14.17 2.23
CA ILE A 73 7.63 -13.87 2.52
C ILE A 73 7.76 -13.06 3.82
N ILE A 74 6.78 -12.19 4.09
CA ILE A 74 6.65 -11.42 5.32
C ILE A 74 5.36 -11.86 6.01
N ASP A 75 5.46 -12.24 7.28
CA ASP A 75 4.27 -12.56 8.09
C ASP A 75 3.40 -11.31 8.29
N LYS A 76 2.08 -11.53 8.31
CA LYS A 76 1.11 -10.44 8.40
C LYS A 76 1.29 -9.60 9.67
N GLY A 77 1.67 -10.20 10.79
CA GLY A 77 1.87 -9.48 12.05
C GLY A 77 2.95 -8.40 11.93
N TYR A 78 4.02 -8.65 11.17
CA TYR A 78 5.03 -7.62 10.89
C TYR A 78 4.48 -6.51 10.01
N PHE A 79 3.74 -6.87 8.95
CA PHE A 79 3.13 -5.88 8.06
C PHE A 79 2.19 -4.93 8.83
N ASP A 80 1.29 -5.47 9.65
CA ASP A 80 0.34 -4.68 10.44
C ASP A 80 1.08 -3.78 11.45
N LEU A 81 2.11 -4.31 12.13
CA LEU A 81 2.94 -3.52 13.05
C LEU A 81 3.58 -2.32 12.36
N PHE A 82 4.25 -2.54 11.23
CA PHE A 82 4.92 -1.45 10.50
C PHE A 82 3.92 -0.45 9.90
N LEU A 83 2.76 -0.92 9.45
CA LEU A 83 1.71 -0.05 8.95
C LEU A 83 1.13 0.85 10.05
N ILE A 84 0.86 0.30 11.24
CA ILE A 84 0.38 1.09 12.40
C ILE A 84 1.43 2.12 12.82
N LEU A 85 2.71 1.73 12.93
CA LEU A 85 3.81 2.65 13.24
C LEU A 85 3.93 3.77 12.20
N PHE A 86 3.75 3.45 10.92
CA PHE A 86 3.74 4.43 9.83
C PHE A 86 2.57 5.41 9.97
N ILE A 87 1.33 4.92 10.11
CA ILE A 87 0.12 5.74 10.24
C ILE A 87 0.23 6.67 11.46
N ALA A 88 0.68 6.13 12.61
CA ALA A 88 0.89 6.91 13.82
C ALA A 88 1.94 8.01 13.62
N SER A 89 3.07 7.69 12.98
CA SER A 89 4.14 8.66 12.70
C SER A 89 3.67 9.78 11.77
N VAL A 90 2.93 9.46 10.70
CA VAL A 90 2.36 10.45 9.77
C VAL A 90 1.35 11.35 10.49
N GLY A 91 0.49 10.77 11.34
CA GLY A 91 -0.45 11.54 12.16
C GLY A 91 0.25 12.53 13.10
N LEU A 92 1.32 12.08 13.78
CA LEU A 92 2.14 12.92 14.66
C LEU A 92 2.86 14.04 13.89
N LEU A 93 3.37 13.76 12.69
CA LEU A 93 4.00 14.78 11.83
C LEU A 93 3.01 15.87 11.41
N ALA A 94 1.76 15.48 11.11
CA ALA A 94 0.72 16.39 10.65
C ALA A 94 0.07 17.22 11.79
N ALA A 95 0.17 16.77 13.05
CA ALA A 95 -0.57 17.31 14.19
C ALA A 95 -0.43 18.84 14.39
N LYS A 96 0.77 19.39 14.15
CA LYS A 96 1.05 20.82 14.34
C LYS A 96 0.44 21.73 13.26
N ASP A 97 0.11 21.19 12.09
CA ASP A 97 -0.27 21.97 10.90
C ASP A 97 -1.74 21.77 10.52
N VAL A 98 -2.32 20.60 10.79
CA VAL A 98 -3.70 20.26 10.40
C VAL A 98 -4.72 21.26 10.92
N GLY A 99 -4.62 21.68 12.19
CA GLY A 99 -5.56 22.65 12.76
C GLY A 99 -5.53 24.01 12.03
N ARG A 100 -4.35 24.45 11.58
CA ARG A 100 -4.20 25.71 10.85
C ARG A 100 -4.74 25.59 9.43
N VAL A 101 -4.43 24.50 8.74
CA VAL A 101 -4.93 24.21 7.40
C VAL A 101 -6.45 24.14 7.39
N ILE A 102 -7.05 23.42 8.35
CA ILE A 102 -8.52 23.35 8.49
C ILE A 102 -9.11 24.72 8.83
N LYS A 103 -8.51 25.50 9.74
CA LYS A 103 -9.05 26.84 10.06
C LYS A 103 -8.97 27.81 8.87
N LYS A 104 -7.91 27.73 8.07
CA LYS A 104 -7.65 28.62 6.93
C LYS A 104 -8.46 28.25 5.69
N TYR A 105 -8.39 26.99 5.27
CA TYR A 105 -9.03 26.50 4.05
C TYR A 105 -10.41 25.88 4.30
N GLY A 106 -10.70 25.49 5.54
CA GLY A 106 -12.02 25.05 5.97
C GLY A 106 -12.53 23.84 5.21
N LEU A 107 -13.84 23.88 4.95
CA LEU A 107 -14.58 22.85 4.25
C LEU A 107 -14.09 22.62 2.82
N LYS A 108 -13.49 23.62 2.16
CA LYS A 108 -13.01 23.50 0.77
C LYS A 108 -11.95 22.40 0.66
N PHE A 109 -11.06 22.30 1.63
CA PHE A 109 -9.98 21.30 1.63
C PHE A 109 -10.52 19.89 1.87
N ILE A 110 -11.54 19.77 2.74
CA ILE A 110 -12.24 18.50 3.01
C ILE A 110 -12.96 18.01 1.75
N ILE A 111 -13.73 18.88 1.09
CA ILE A 111 -14.44 18.55 -0.16
C ILE A 111 -13.44 18.12 -1.24
N LEU A 112 -12.32 18.84 -1.38
CA LEU A 112 -11.29 18.50 -2.35
C LEU A 112 -10.71 17.10 -2.12
N GLY A 113 -10.37 16.77 -0.88
CA GLY A 113 -9.87 15.42 -0.53
C GLY A 113 -10.88 14.32 -0.81
N PHE A 114 -12.16 14.56 -0.50
CA PHE A 114 -13.24 13.63 -0.83
C PHE A 114 -13.40 13.44 -2.34
N LEU A 115 -13.43 14.52 -3.11
CA LEU A 115 -13.60 14.47 -4.57
C LEU A 115 -12.46 13.71 -5.26
N ILE A 116 -11.20 13.98 -4.90
CA ILE A 116 -10.04 13.30 -5.49
C ILE A 116 -10.13 11.79 -5.23
N THR A 117 -10.44 11.41 -3.99
CA THR A 117 -10.57 10.00 -3.58
C THR A 117 -11.72 9.31 -4.30
N PHE A 118 -12.87 9.98 -4.40
CA PHE A 118 -14.07 9.47 -5.06
C PHE A 118 -13.88 9.34 -6.57
N MET A 119 -13.22 10.30 -7.23
CA MET A 119 -12.88 10.21 -8.64
C MET A 119 -12.00 9.00 -8.94
N GLY A 120 -10.99 8.73 -8.10
CA GLY A 120 -10.19 7.52 -8.22
C GLY A 120 -11.02 6.25 -8.06
N ALA A 121 -11.96 6.22 -7.11
CA ALA A 121 -12.84 5.07 -6.89
C ALA A 121 -13.79 4.84 -8.06
N ALA A 122 -14.41 5.91 -8.57
CA ALA A 122 -15.29 5.89 -9.72
C ALA A 122 -14.56 5.43 -10.99
N ALA A 123 -13.32 5.90 -11.20
CA ALA A 123 -12.49 5.44 -12.30
C ALA A 123 -12.18 3.95 -12.17
N THR A 124 -11.69 3.49 -11.02
CA THR A 124 -11.41 2.06 -10.79
C THR A 124 -12.65 1.19 -11.01
N TYR A 125 -13.81 1.62 -10.49
CA TYR A 125 -15.07 0.91 -10.64
C TYR A 125 -15.54 0.88 -12.11
N SER A 126 -15.36 1.96 -12.86
CA SER A 126 -15.69 1.99 -14.29
C SER A 126 -14.83 0.99 -15.07
N PHE A 127 -13.54 0.91 -14.74
CA PHE A 127 -12.62 -0.04 -15.37
C PHE A 127 -12.89 -1.49 -14.95
N SER A 128 -13.35 -1.75 -13.72
CA SER A 128 -13.67 -3.12 -13.28
C SER A 128 -14.88 -3.71 -14.01
N ILE A 129 -15.77 -2.88 -14.53
CA ILE A 129 -16.89 -3.32 -15.39
C ILE A 129 -16.39 -3.65 -16.80
N LEU A 130 -15.44 -2.88 -17.33
CA LEU A 130 -14.91 -3.03 -18.70
C LEU A 130 -13.96 -4.22 -18.84
N TYR A 131 -13.11 -4.43 -17.83
CA TYR A 131 -12.13 -5.51 -17.81
C TYR A 131 -12.39 -6.32 -16.56
N GLN A 132 -12.86 -7.56 -16.69
CA GLN A 132 -13.02 -8.47 -15.55
C GLN A 132 -11.74 -9.27 -15.33
N VAL A 133 -11.22 -9.22 -14.12
CA VAL A 133 -10.10 -10.06 -13.67
C VAL A 133 -10.62 -11.19 -12.79
N GLU A 134 -9.88 -12.28 -12.75
CA GLU A 134 -10.23 -13.49 -11.98
C GLU A 134 -10.46 -13.21 -10.49
N ASN A 135 -9.66 -12.31 -9.90
CA ASN A 135 -9.78 -11.92 -8.50
C ASN A 135 -10.12 -10.41 -8.36
N PRO A 136 -11.39 -10.05 -8.11
CA PRO A 136 -11.82 -8.65 -8.00
C PRO A 136 -11.14 -7.86 -6.88
N TYR A 137 -10.58 -8.51 -5.86
CA TYR A 137 -9.86 -7.82 -4.80
C TYR A 137 -8.59 -7.10 -5.32
N LEU A 138 -8.08 -7.49 -6.49
CA LEU A 138 -6.99 -6.80 -7.19
C LEU A 138 -7.33 -5.32 -7.43
N TYR A 139 -8.55 -4.97 -7.82
CA TYR A 139 -8.93 -3.57 -8.08
C TYR A 139 -8.79 -2.69 -6.84
N THR A 140 -9.13 -3.24 -5.67
CA THR A 140 -9.00 -2.52 -4.38
C THR A 140 -7.52 -2.23 -4.09
N GLY A 141 -6.66 -3.21 -4.36
CA GLY A 141 -5.21 -3.04 -4.31
C GLY A 141 -4.72 -1.96 -5.28
N VAL A 142 -5.07 -2.07 -6.56
CA VAL A 142 -4.67 -1.11 -7.61
C VAL A 142 -5.13 0.30 -7.26
N TYR A 143 -6.35 0.46 -6.77
CA TYR A 143 -6.90 1.74 -6.35
C TYR A 143 -6.08 2.38 -5.22
N THR A 144 -5.82 1.62 -4.14
CA THR A 144 -5.05 2.12 -2.99
C THR A 144 -3.58 2.38 -3.36
N GLY A 145 -3.00 1.55 -4.23
CA GLY A 145 -1.65 1.72 -4.77
C GLY A 145 -1.53 2.94 -5.67
N ALA A 146 -2.45 3.13 -6.62
CA ALA A 146 -2.46 4.27 -7.53
C ALA A 146 -2.65 5.60 -6.80
N LEU A 147 -3.47 5.61 -5.74
CA LEU A 147 -3.61 6.75 -4.84
C LEU A 147 -2.41 6.94 -3.90
N THR A 148 -1.41 6.05 -3.94
CA THR A 148 -0.24 6.05 -3.05
C THR A 148 -0.64 6.08 -1.56
N SER A 149 -1.76 5.46 -1.22
CA SER A 149 -2.40 5.57 0.09
C SER A 149 -2.18 4.31 0.93
N SER A 150 -1.08 4.28 1.69
CA SER A 150 -0.79 3.20 2.64
C SER A 150 -1.89 3.02 3.72
N PRO A 151 -2.49 4.09 4.29
CA PRO A 151 -3.64 3.95 5.17
C PRO A 151 -4.86 3.35 4.45
N GLY A 152 -5.03 3.65 3.15
CA GLY A 152 -6.06 3.05 2.31
C GLY A 152 -5.85 1.55 2.11
N LEU A 153 -4.60 1.09 1.90
CA LEU A 153 -4.26 -0.33 1.87
C LEU A 153 -4.61 -1.03 3.18
N GLY A 154 -4.30 -0.39 4.32
CA GLY A 154 -4.71 -0.88 5.64
C GLY A 154 -6.21 -1.08 5.78
N ALA A 155 -6.98 -0.04 5.45
CA ALA A 155 -8.44 -0.10 5.48
C ALA A 155 -9.01 -1.15 4.51
N ALA A 156 -8.39 -1.33 3.34
CA ALA A 156 -8.78 -2.38 2.39
C ALA A 156 -8.55 -3.79 2.95
N LEU A 157 -7.38 -4.05 3.55
CA LEU A 157 -7.06 -5.34 4.17
C LEU A 157 -7.89 -5.60 5.43
N GLU A 158 -8.26 -4.56 6.18
CA GLU A 158 -9.13 -4.71 7.35
C GLU A 158 -10.58 -4.99 6.94
N SER A 159 -11.09 -4.31 5.91
CA SER A 159 -12.47 -4.48 5.44
C SER A 159 -12.70 -5.78 4.65
N VAL A 160 -11.67 -6.33 4.00
CA VAL A 160 -11.84 -7.58 3.22
C VAL A 160 -12.15 -8.78 4.11
N ARG A 161 -11.57 -8.88 5.32
CA ARG A 161 -11.79 -10.01 6.22
C ARG A 161 -13.26 -10.25 6.59
N PRO A 162 -13.97 -9.28 7.20
CA PRO A 162 -15.38 -9.47 7.55
C PRO A 162 -16.26 -9.64 6.31
N HIS A 163 -15.89 -9.01 5.18
CA HIS A 163 -16.62 -9.16 3.93
C HIS A 163 -16.48 -10.58 3.36
N SER A 164 -15.26 -11.11 3.26
CA SER A 164 -14.97 -12.47 2.80
C SER A 164 -15.61 -13.53 3.70
N ALA A 165 -15.54 -13.36 5.02
CA ALA A 165 -16.22 -14.26 5.96
C ALA A 165 -17.74 -14.24 5.76
N LYS A 166 -18.34 -13.07 5.53
CA LYS A 166 -19.78 -12.94 5.25
C LYS A 166 -20.17 -13.58 3.92
N LEU A 167 -19.34 -13.48 2.88
CA LEU A 167 -19.57 -14.14 1.59
C LEU A 167 -19.58 -15.67 1.73
N LEU A 168 -18.62 -16.22 2.48
CA LEU A 168 -18.54 -17.67 2.74
C LEU A 168 -19.77 -18.18 3.52
N ASN A 169 -20.23 -17.42 4.51
CA ASN A 169 -21.42 -17.78 5.28
C ASN A 169 -22.71 -17.73 4.47
N ARG A 170 -22.76 -16.90 3.43
CA ARG A 170 -23.91 -16.77 2.52
C ARG A 170 -23.71 -17.49 1.20
N PHE A 171 -22.72 -18.37 1.10
CA PHE A 171 -22.31 -19.00 -0.15
C PHE A 171 -23.48 -19.67 -0.88
N SER A 172 -24.37 -20.36 -0.15
CA SER A 172 -25.55 -21.02 -0.73
C SER A 172 -26.52 -20.07 -1.44
N GLU A 173 -26.63 -18.83 -0.95
CA GLU A 173 -27.52 -17.76 -1.47
C GLU A 173 -26.94 -16.99 -2.66
N LEU A 174 -25.64 -17.16 -2.96
CA LEU A 174 -24.95 -16.40 -4.00
C LEU A 174 -25.32 -16.88 -5.41
N ASN A 175 -25.17 -15.97 -6.38
CA ASN A 175 -25.33 -16.29 -7.79
C ASN A 175 -24.24 -17.27 -8.26
N ILE A 176 -24.50 -18.04 -9.32
CA ILE A 176 -23.56 -19.04 -9.85
C ILE A 176 -22.20 -18.40 -10.16
N SER A 177 -22.18 -17.25 -10.83
CA SER A 177 -20.94 -16.53 -11.15
C SER A 177 -20.15 -16.09 -9.90
N GLU A 178 -20.83 -15.77 -8.80
CA GLU A 178 -20.15 -15.41 -7.54
C GLU A 178 -19.58 -16.64 -6.84
N LYS A 179 -20.29 -17.77 -6.92
CA LYS A 179 -19.80 -19.07 -6.41
C LYS A 179 -18.56 -19.51 -7.17
N GLU A 180 -18.59 -19.45 -8.50
CA GLU A 180 -17.43 -19.74 -9.37
C GLU A 180 -16.23 -18.88 -9.00
N ARG A 181 -16.43 -17.57 -8.78
CA ARG A 181 -15.35 -16.65 -8.37
C ARG A 181 -14.74 -17.05 -7.03
N ILE A 182 -15.54 -17.41 -6.03
CA ILE A 182 -15.03 -17.82 -4.72
C ILE A 182 -14.20 -19.09 -4.85
N LEU A 183 -14.68 -20.08 -5.62
CA LEU A 183 -13.98 -21.33 -5.87
C LEU A 183 -12.67 -21.12 -6.63
N HIS A 184 -12.68 -20.26 -7.64
CA HIS A 184 -11.48 -19.88 -8.38
C HIS A 184 -10.45 -19.19 -7.48
N ILE A 185 -10.88 -18.27 -6.60
CA ILE A 185 -9.99 -17.62 -5.63
C ILE A 185 -9.41 -18.63 -4.64
N MET A 186 -10.13 -19.70 -4.30
CA MET A 186 -9.61 -20.79 -3.47
C MET A 186 -8.64 -21.72 -4.21
N GLY A 187 -8.53 -21.63 -5.54
CA GLY A 187 -7.67 -22.46 -6.38
C GLY A 187 -8.34 -23.72 -6.93
N PHE A 188 -9.66 -23.86 -6.79
CA PHE A 188 -10.41 -24.94 -7.44
C PHE A 188 -10.53 -24.64 -8.94
N THR A 189 -10.03 -25.54 -9.78
CA THR A 189 -9.92 -25.38 -11.24
C THR A 189 -10.71 -26.43 -12.03
N GLU A 190 -11.31 -27.42 -11.36
CA GLU A 190 -12.15 -28.45 -11.98
C GLU A 190 -13.65 -28.12 -11.85
N ASP A 191 -14.47 -28.71 -12.73
CA ASP A 191 -15.95 -28.70 -12.73
C ASP A 191 -16.52 -29.38 -11.48
N LEU A 192 -16.26 -28.79 -10.31
CA LEU A 192 -16.95 -29.12 -9.06
C LEU A 192 -18.42 -28.78 -9.24
N ASP A 193 -19.29 -29.75 -8.96
CA ASP A 193 -20.73 -29.53 -9.02
C ASP A 193 -21.12 -28.55 -7.90
N ILE A 194 -21.15 -27.27 -8.25
CA ILE A 194 -21.31 -26.08 -7.40
C ILE A 194 -22.54 -26.20 -6.49
N ASN A 195 -23.51 -27.03 -6.89
CA ASN A 195 -24.77 -27.27 -6.20
C ASN A 195 -24.62 -28.14 -4.94
N TYR A 196 -23.52 -28.89 -4.77
CA TYR A 196 -23.32 -29.79 -3.63
C TYR A 196 -22.50 -29.17 -2.49
N ILE A 197 -21.83 -28.04 -2.71
CA ILE A 197 -21.02 -27.36 -1.69
C ILE A 197 -21.94 -26.56 -0.77
N ARG A 198 -22.21 -27.09 0.42
CA ARG A 198 -23.07 -26.45 1.44
C ARG A 198 -22.29 -25.65 2.49
N SER A 199 -21.03 -25.99 2.72
CA SER A 199 -20.17 -25.36 3.72
C SER A 199 -18.70 -25.68 3.43
N PHE A 200 -17.84 -24.73 3.75
CA PHE A 200 -16.39 -24.89 3.69
C PHE A 200 -15.82 -25.32 5.03
N SER A 201 -14.76 -26.12 5.01
CA SER A 201 -13.89 -26.37 6.15
C SER A 201 -13.18 -25.10 6.60
N GLU A 202 -12.69 -25.07 7.84
CA GLU A 202 -11.96 -23.90 8.36
C GLU A 202 -10.67 -23.60 7.56
N GLU A 203 -10.04 -24.63 6.99
CA GLU A 203 -8.84 -24.49 6.14
C GLU A 203 -9.16 -23.83 4.78
N GLU A 204 -10.28 -24.19 4.16
CA GLU A 204 -10.74 -23.56 2.92
C GLU A 204 -11.17 -22.10 3.14
N LYS A 205 -11.83 -21.82 4.27
CA LYS A 205 -12.18 -20.44 4.65
C LYS A 205 -10.93 -19.59 4.83
N ASP A 206 -9.94 -20.10 5.55
CA ASP A 206 -8.66 -19.40 5.76
C ASP A 206 -7.90 -19.20 4.44
N THR A 207 -7.92 -20.19 3.54
CA THR A 207 -7.35 -20.06 2.19
C THR A 207 -8.00 -18.94 1.38
N PHE A 208 -9.34 -18.85 1.36
CA PHE A 208 -10.03 -17.77 0.66
C PHE A 208 -9.70 -16.39 1.24
N LEU A 209 -9.64 -16.28 2.57
CA LEU A 209 -9.27 -15.03 3.24
C LEU A 209 -7.84 -14.62 2.86
N LYS A 210 -6.88 -15.55 2.95
CA LYS A 210 -5.48 -15.31 2.58
C LYS A 210 -5.33 -14.89 1.11
N ASN A 211 -6.04 -15.56 0.19
CA ASN A 211 -5.96 -15.24 -1.23
C ASN A 211 -6.63 -13.90 -1.56
N SER A 212 -7.69 -13.53 -0.84
CA SER A 212 -8.32 -12.20 -0.94
C SER A 212 -7.37 -11.10 -0.49
N GLU A 213 -6.71 -11.27 0.65
CA GLU A 213 -5.71 -10.32 1.17
C GLU A 213 -4.48 -10.22 0.26
N ALA A 214 -3.97 -11.36 -0.20
CA ALA A 214 -2.85 -11.43 -1.12
C ALA A 214 -3.15 -10.66 -2.41
N ALA A 215 -4.34 -10.82 -2.98
CA ALA A 215 -4.76 -10.08 -4.18
C ALA A 215 -4.80 -8.56 -3.96
N ILE A 216 -5.27 -8.06 -2.81
CA ILE A 216 -5.18 -6.63 -2.49
C ILE A 216 -3.71 -6.18 -2.44
N GLY A 217 -2.86 -6.95 -1.76
CA GLY A 217 -1.42 -6.66 -1.68
C GLY A 217 -0.75 -6.64 -3.06
N THR A 218 -1.07 -7.60 -3.93
CA THR A 218 -0.58 -7.67 -5.31
C THR A 218 -1.04 -6.47 -6.12
N GLY A 219 -2.33 -6.13 -6.08
CA GLY A 219 -2.87 -4.97 -6.78
C GLY A 219 -2.18 -3.67 -6.33
N TYR A 220 -1.92 -3.52 -5.03
CA TYR A 220 -1.19 -2.37 -4.49
C TYR A 220 0.25 -2.30 -5.00
N ALA A 221 0.97 -3.43 -4.98
CA ALA A 221 2.35 -3.50 -5.46
C ALA A 221 2.47 -3.17 -6.95
N VAL A 222 1.45 -3.52 -7.76
CA VAL A 222 1.38 -3.18 -9.18
C VAL A 222 1.02 -1.72 -9.39
N GLY A 223 0.02 -1.19 -8.67
CA GLY A 223 -0.48 0.18 -8.87
C GLY A 223 0.46 1.26 -8.32
N TYR A 224 1.14 1.01 -7.20
CA TYR A 224 1.94 2.01 -6.49
C TYR A 224 3.09 2.61 -7.31
N PRO A 225 3.91 1.83 -8.04
CA PRO A 225 4.93 2.38 -8.95
C PRO A 225 4.40 3.45 -9.89
N PHE A 226 3.25 3.21 -10.52
CA PHE A 226 2.64 4.16 -11.46
C PHE A 226 2.09 5.39 -10.73
N GLY A 227 1.45 5.20 -9.58
CA GLY A 227 1.00 6.31 -8.73
C GLY A 227 2.15 7.25 -8.37
N VAL A 228 3.28 6.70 -7.89
CA VAL A 228 4.47 7.48 -7.55
C VAL A 228 5.07 8.17 -8.78
N ILE A 229 5.24 7.47 -9.89
CA ILE A 229 5.83 8.04 -11.11
C ILE A 229 4.97 9.21 -11.62
N ILE A 230 3.64 9.04 -11.65
CA ILE A 230 2.71 10.08 -12.12
C ILE A 230 2.73 11.28 -11.17
N VAL A 231 2.71 11.07 -9.85
CA VAL A 231 2.75 12.16 -8.87
C VAL A 231 4.07 12.93 -8.97
N ILE A 232 5.21 12.23 -9.04
CA ILE A 232 6.52 12.89 -9.18
C ILE A 232 6.61 13.65 -10.51
N PHE A 233 6.12 13.05 -11.60
CA PHE A 233 6.07 13.72 -12.90
C PHE A 233 5.20 14.97 -12.80
N ALA A 234 4.01 14.88 -12.21
CA ALA A 234 3.10 15.99 -12.05
C ALA A 234 3.73 17.14 -11.23
N MET A 235 4.37 16.83 -10.10
CA MET A 235 5.05 17.83 -9.26
C MET A 235 6.18 18.56 -10.00
N ASN A 236 6.83 17.92 -10.99
CA ASN A 236 7.89 18.54 -11.78
C ASN A 236 7.38 19.23 -13.05
N PHE A 237 6.34 18.67 -13.68
CA PHE A 237 5.84 19.08 -14.99
C PHE A 237 4.80 20.20 -14.92
N PHE A 238 3.86 20.15 -13.96
CA PHE A 238 2.83 21.19 -13.83
C PHE A 238 3.42 22.58 -13.58
N PRO A 239 4.39 22.76 -12.65
CA PRO A 239 5.01 24.06 -12.43
C PRO A 239 5.70 24.62 -13.69
N LEU A 240 6.24 23.75 -14.54
CA LEU A 240 6.85 24.15 -15.82
C LEU A 240 5.80 24.71 -16.80
N ILE A 241 4.65 24.02 -16.94
CA ILE A 241 3.57 24.45 -17.84
C ILE A 241 3.00 25.79 -17.40
N PHE A 242 2.70 25.94 -16.10
CA PHE A 242 2.06 27.13 -15.56
C PHE A 242 3.05 28.23 -15.16
N LYS A 243 4.35 28.03 -15.38
CA LYS A 243 5.43 28.95 -15.00
C LYS A 243 5.36 29.36 -13.52
N ILE A 244 5.06 28.38 -12.66
CA ILE A 244 4.95 28.58 -11.21
C ILE A 244 6.33 28.40 -10.58
N ASP A 245 6.75 29.39 -9.78
CA ASP A 245 7.94 29.27 -8.94
C ASP A 245 7.58 28.59 -7.62
N ILE A 246 7.97 27.32 -7.50
CA ILE A 246 7.64 26.46 -6.35
C ILE A 246 8.22 27.02 -5.05
N GLU A 247 9.42 27.61 -5.07
CA GLU A 247 10.04 28.15 -3.87
C GLU A 247 9.29 29.41 -3.41
N LYS A 248 8.89 30.26 -4.35
CA LYS A 248 8.07 31.44 -4.03
C LYS A 248 6.70 31.06 -3.47
N GLU A 249 6.00 30.10 -4.08
CA GLU A 249 4.71 29.61 -3.58
C GLU A 249 4.80 29.00 -2.18
N LYS A 250 5.88 28.25 -1.90
CA LYS A 250 6.13 27.68 -0.57
C LYS A 250 6.32 28.75 0.50
N ILE A 251 7.02 29.85 0.16
CA ILE A 251 7.19 31.01 1.05
C ILE A 251 5.85 31.67 1.31
N LEU A 252 5.07 31.97 0.26
CA LEU A 252 3.75 32.58 0.36
C LEU A 252 2.79 31.74 1.22
N LEU A 253 2.77 30.42 1.02
CA LEU A 253 1.98 29.50 1.84
C LEU A 253 2.41 29.52 3.31
N SER A 254 3.71 29.59 3.57
CA SER A 254 4.26 29.64 4.93
C SER A 254 3.89 30.95 5.65
N GLU A 255 3.86 32.06 4.93
CA GLU A 255 3.37 33.35 5.41
C GLU A 255 1.86 33.32 5.65
N GLU A 256 1.08 32.74 4.73
CA GLU A 256 -0.38 32.63 4.82
C GLU A 256 -0.84 31.80 6.04
N LEU A 257 -0.05 30.80 6.42
CA LEU A 257 -0.29 29.94 7.58
C LEU A 257 0.38 30.44 8.88
N ASP A 258 0.94 31.66 8.86
CA ASP A 258 1.67 32.31 9.96
C ASP A 258 2.79 31.44 10.59
N VAL A 259 3.41 30.56 9.81
CA VAL A 259 4.41 29.59 10.30
C VAL A 259 5.67 30.30 10.80
N GLN A 260 6.15 31.32 10.06
CA GLN A 260 7.43 31.98 10.37
C GLN A 260 7.37 32.98 11.53
N LYS A 261 6.24 33.67 11.73
CA LYS A 261 6.08 34.65 12.82
C LYS A 261 6.11 33.99 14.20
N MET A 262 5.57 32.78 14.32
CA MET A 262 5.58 32.02 15.57
C MET A 262 6.91 31.33 15.86
N ASP A 263 7.66 30.83 14.86
CA ASP A 263 9.00 30.25 15.09
C ASP A 263 10.00 31.29 15.61
N GLN A 264 9.86 32.55 15.18
CA GLN A 264 10.63 33.67 15.72
C GLN A 264 10.18 34.07 17.14
N SER A 265 8.85 34.14 17.40
CA SER A 265 8.31 34.39 18.74
C SER A 265 8.73 33.32 19.75
N ARG A 266 8.63 32.04 19.37
CA ARG A 266 8.97 30.88 20.21
C ARG A 266 10.46 30.80 20.51
N LYS A 267 11.32 31.14 19.54
CA LYS A 267 12.77 31.29 19.78
C LYS A 267 13.08 32.45 20.73
N GLY A 268 12.34 33.56 20.64
CA GLY A 268 12.44 34.69 21.57
C GLY A 268 12.04 34.32 23.01
N ASP A 269 10.94 33.58 23.17
CA ASP A 269 10.44 33.14 24.47
C ASP A 269 11.36 32.11 25.13
N ILE A 270 11.90 31.15 24.36
CA ILE A 270 12.89 30.17 24.85
C ILE A 270 14.19 30.88 25.29
N LYS A 271 14.58 31.96 24.61
CA LYS A 271 15.78 32.74 24.98
C LYS A 271 15.57 33.48 26.31
N LYS A 272 14.39 34.08 26.51
CA LYS A 272 14.03 34.72 27.79
C LYS A 272 13.97 33.75 28.97
N ILE A 273 13.50 32.51 28.76
CA ILE A 273 13.44 31.49 29.81
C ILE A 273 14.86 30.99 30.20
N ARG A 274 15.84 31.08 29.30
CA ARG A 274 17.25 30.72 29.59
C ARG A 274 18.05 31.85 30.24
N GLU A 275 17.52 33.07 30.26
CA GLU A 275 18.15 34.26 30.86
C GLU A 275 17.62 34.56 32.28
N VAL A 276 16.80 33.66 32.86
CA VAL A 276 16.34 33.66 34.26
C VAL A 276 16.88 32.42 34.96
#